data_AF-A0A379LJ92-F1
#
_entry.id   AF-A0A379LJ92-F1
#
_cell.length_a   1.000
_cell.length_b   1.000
_cell.length_c   1.000
_cell.angle_alpha   90.00
_cell.angle_beta   90.00
_cell.angle_gamma   90.00
#
_symmetry.space_group_name_H-M   'P 1'
#
loop_
_entity.id
_entity.type
_entity.pdbx_description
1 polymer ?
#
loop_
_entity_poly.entity_id
_entity_poly.type
_entity_poly.pdbx_seq_one_letter_code
_entity_poly.pdbx_strand_id
1 'polypeptide(L)'
;MSDDMFEGLDDETIAKIKKLQDITRETDGNEAFANAQFTIALLFMYKGALLQAISTWEKIKKSDSLELFARAQFDIGCCYEELGSKNEAIRAWENVDRENDANSYARAQLNLGVIYAKDKKLEKALSHWRKIRRSDSLEGYANANLNIGWALELLGQHDEAIKTWYKILREDSLTSYAEAQLNIGLNLIRRNQPEEAIAIWKNIGRDDSKSIYARAKYYIGHALNDVSESIKEWEKVTREDDPAEYSKIQFSIGNLLINQDNKLRVENNKSILRKAKKSYLEAKQLFPYEAYCCVEICELLLKDKTHDFGRVLESFFDKITFILHKLTINFDNTFERKLAHYTSIDVANILLSVDNQERPSSFRLNTINNVNDPSEGQMLDSFLDINSNKVVYNPEFDERFQAFVGCFTFNHNSLNQFRLYGKKNNLEASGVSLVFQSTFFKPKSLNEGLSFLSSFAQISKSEERIFEHMDIENINSSKKIIDKGVLNQNVMRCIYIEPESRYVQLAQRNKETFYREFGKETIAEKNWEEYHKEPIPKSV
;
A
#
# COMPACT_ATOMS: atom_id res chain seq x y z
N MET A 1 42.94 17.88 16.11
CA MET A 1 41.73 17.45 15.39
C MET A 1 41.23 16.22 16.12
N SER A 2 39.99 16.25 16.62
CA SER A 2 39.44 15.27 17.56
C SER A 2 39.28 13.88 16.93
N ASP A 3 39.55 12.83 17.71
CA ASP A 3 39.38 11.42 17.34
C ASP A 3 37.93 11.05 16.96
N ASP A 4 36.96 11.93 17.23
CA ASP A 4 35.53 11.81 16.91
C ASP A 4 35.22 11.73 15.40
N MET A 5 36.08 12.29 14.54
CA MET A 5 35.76 12.37 13.10
C MET A 5 35.75 11.01 12.39
N PHE A 6 36.38 10.00 12.98
CA PHE A 6 36.55 8.67 12.39
C PHE A 6 35.71 7.60 13.10
N GLU A 7 34.88 7.99 14.06
CA GLU A 7 34.07 7.05 14.83
C GLU A 7 33.14 6.24 13.89
N GLY A 8 33.21 4.91 13.99
CA GLY A 8 32.41 3.98 13.19
C GLY A 8 32.96 3.64 11.79
N LEU A 9 34.14 4.14 11.41
CA LEU A 9 34.78 3.83 10.12
C LEU A 9 35.80 2.69 10.25
N ASP A 10 35.98 1.92 9.17
CA ASP A 10 37.07 0.94 9.07
C ASP A 10 38.42 1.58 8.70
N ASP A 11 39.51 0.90 9.06
CA ASP A 11 40.88 1.38 8.86
C ASP A 11 41.20 1.71 7.40
N GLU A 12 40.64 0.97 6.45
CA GLU A 12 40.83 1.22 5.01
C GLU A 12 40.20 2.56 4.60
N THR A 13 38.97 2.82 5.05
CA THR A 13 38.24 4.06 4.81
C THR A 13 38.97 5.24 5.46
N ILE A 14 39.44 5.06 6.69
CA ILE A 14 40.23 6.08 7.41
C ILE A 14 41.53 6.39 6.66
N ALA A 15 42.25 5.38 6.17
CA ALA A 15 43.48 5.58 5.40
C ALA A 15 43.22 6.34 4.09
N LYS A 16 42.12 6.03 3.38
CA LYS A 16 41.70 6.76 2.17
C LYS A 16 41.35 8.22 2.48
N ILE A 17 40.60 8.47 3.55
CA ILE A 17 40.22 9.83 3.96
C ILE A 17 41.48 10.64 4.32
N LYS A 18 42.40 10.08 5.12
CA LYS A 18 43.65 10.77 5.49
C LYS A 18 44.46 11.19 4.27
N LYS A 19 44.61 10.31 3.27
CA LYS A 19 45.31 10.62 2.02
C LYS A 19 44.65 11.78 1.25
N LEU A 20 43.32 11.84 1.25
CA LEU A 20 42.57 12.91 0.57
C LEU A 20 42.55 14.23 1.36
N GLN A 21 42.74 14.18 2.69
CA GLN A 21 42.82 15.36 3.56
C GLN A 21 44.09 16.18 3.34
N ASP A 22 45.15 15.58 2.77
CA ASP A 22 46.39 16.27 2.44
C ASP A 22 46.22 17.26 1.26
N ILE A 23 45.14 17.13 0.48
CA ILE A 23 44.84 18.00 -0.67
C ILE A 23 44.24 19.32 -0.15
N THR A 24 44.92 20.44 -0.41
CA THR A 24 44.47 21.78 0.04
C THR A 24 44.27 22.75 -1.12
N ARG A 25 43.54 23.84 -0.88
CA ARG A 25 43.34 24.88 -1.91
C ARG A 25 44.65 25.56 -2.29
N GLU A 26 45.50 25.77 -1.30
CA GLU A 26 46.76 26.51 -1.41
C GLU A 26 47.82 25.73 -2.20
N THR A 27 47.87 24.40 -2.03
CA THR A 27 48.90 23.54 -2.63
C THR A 27 48.46 22.91 -3.93
N ASP A 28 47.20 22.47 -4.04
CA ASP A 28 46.72 21.62 -5.13
C ASP A 28 45.68 22.32 -6.01
N GLY A 29 45.18 23.48 -5.56
CA GLY A 29 44.19 24.28 -6.27
C GLY A 29 42.74 23.91 -5.94
N ASN A 30 41.85 24.82 -6.34
CA ASN A 30 40.43 24.80 -6.04
C ASN A 30 39.70 23.52 -6.51
N GLU A 31 39.92 23.12 -7.76
CA GLU A 31 39.24 21.96 -8.37
C GLU A 31 39.68 20.64 -7.71
N ALA A 32 40.98 20.48 -7.43
CA ALA A 32 41.51 19.30 -6.77
C ALA A 32 40.98 19.19 -5.33
N PHE A 33 40.97 20.31 -4.60
CA PHE A 33 40.37 20.38 -3.27
C PHE A 33 38.88 20.00 -3.29
N ALA A 34 38.09 20.54 -4.23
CA ALA A 34 36.67 20.22 -4.34
C ALA A 34 36.44 18.72 -4.58
N ASN A 35 37.20 18.12 -5.50
CA ASN A 35 37.13 16.68 -5.78
C ASN A 35 37.49 15.83 -4.56
N ALA A 36 38.53 16.23 -3.82
CA ALA A 36 38.94 15.56 -2.59
C ALA A 36 37.84 15.62 -1.52
N GLN A 37 37.27 16.79 -1.24
CA GLN A 37 36.18 16.93 -0.27
C GLN A 37 34.93 16.16 -0.71
N PHE A 38 34.58 16.21 -2.00
CA PHE A 38 33.43 15.47 -2.53
C PHE A 38 33.60 13.96 -2.33
N THR A 39 34.80 13.43 -2.61
CA THR A 39 35.12 12.01 -2.42
C THR A 39 35.12 11.61 -0.94
N ILE A 40 35.69 12.43 -0.06
CA ILE A 40 35.66 12.17 1.39
C ILE A 40 34.22 12.11 1.89
N ALA A 41 33.37 13.05 1.47
CA ALA A 41 31.98 13.10 1.89
C ALA A 41 31.19 11.88 1.40
N LEU A 42 31.42 11.42 0.16
CA LEU A 42 30.85 10.15 -0.35
C LEU A 42 31.27 8.95 0.51
N LEU A 43 32.52 8.89 0.98
CA LEU A 43 32.98 7.82 1.86
C LEU A 43 32.26 7.84 3.21
N PHE A 44 32.08 9.03 3.80
CA PHE A 44 31.29 9.18 5.02
C PHE A 44 29.84 8.76 4.82
N MET A 45 29.19 9.21 3.74
CA MET A 45 27.81 8.84 3.42
C MET A 45 27.64 7.33 3.26
N TYR A 46 28.54 6.66 2.53
CA TYR A 46 28.50 5.20 2.35
C TYR A 46 28.60 4.42 3.67
N LYS A 47 29.21 5.03 4.70
CA LYS A 47 29.32 4.45 6.05
C LYS A 47 28.18 4.87 6.99
N GLY A 48 27.21 5.65 6.51
CA GLY A 48 26.10 6.18 7.32
C GLY A 48 26.48 7.35 8.22
N ALA A 49 27.69 7.90 8.07
CA ALA A 49 28.19 9.06 8.82
C ALA A 49 27.68 10.37 8.19
N LEU A 50 26.36 10.56 8.19
CA LEU A 50 25.67 11.62 7.41
C LEU A 50 26.09 13.03 7.82
N LEU A 51 26.26 13.29 9.13
CA LEU A 51 26.67 14.62 9.61
C LEU A 51 28.11 14.97 9.18
N GLN A 52 29.02 13.99 9.22
CA GLN A 52 30.38 14.14 8.72
C GLN A 52 30.39 14.38 7.21
N ALA A 53 29.56 13.65 6.45
CA ALA A 53 29.40 13.84 5.01
C ALA A 53 28.94 15.28 4.68
N ILE A 54 27.86 15.74 5.33
CA ILE A 54 27.34 17.11 5.17
C ILE A 54 28.43 18.14 5.46
N SER A 55 29.09 18.04 6.62
CA SER A 55 30.13 19.01 7.01
C SER A 55 31.31 19.03 6.05
N THR A 56 31.58 17.92 5.35
CA THR A 56 32.65 17.81 4.37
C THR A 56 32.23 18.41 3.03
N TRP A 57 31.02 18.13 2.54
CA TRP A 57 30.48 18.75 1.33
C TRP A 57 30.28 20.28 1.48
N GLU A 58 29.91 20.76 2.67
CA GLU A 58 29.77 22.20 2.95
C GLU A 58 31.09 22.98 2.81
N LYS A 59 32.24 22.29 2.83
CA LYS A 59 33.55 22.91 2.57
C LYS A 59 33.74 23.29 1.10
N ILE A 60 32.98 22.69 0.18
CA ILE A 60 33.05 23.01 -1.26
C ILE A 60 32.31 24.32 -1.50
N LYS A 61 32.98 25.29 -2.15
CA LYS A 61 32.41 26.59 -2.51
C LYS A 61 32.16 26.66 -4.01
N LYS A 62 31.26 27.56 -4.44
CA LYS A 62 31.03 27.86 -5.87
C LYS A 62 32.31 28.28 -6.61
N SER A 63 33.23 28.96 -5.92
CA SER A 63 34.53 29.36 -6.46
C SER A 63 35.51 28.19 -6.64
N ASP A 64 35.24 27.06 -5.98
CA ASP A 64 36.10 25.88 -6.09
C ASP A 64 35.76 25.10 -7.36
N SER A 65 34.47 24.79 -7.55
CA SER A 65 33.91 24.15 -8.74
C SER A 65 32.38 24.32 -8.74
N LEU A 66 31.82 24.86 -9.82
CA LEU A 66 30.36 25.06 -9.93
C LEU A 66 29.61 23.72 -9.99
N GLU A 67 30.12 22.76 -10.75
CA GLU A 67 29.56 21.42 -10.93
C GLU A 67 29.57 20.64 -9.61
N LEU A 68 30.73 20.56 -8.93
CA LEU A 68 30.83 19.83 -7.65
C LEU A 68 30.07 20.52 -6.54
N PHE A 69 29.97 21.86 -6.54
CA PHE A 69 29.10 22.57 -5.61
C PHE A 69 27.63 22.18 -5.82
N ALA A 70 27.15 22.13 -7.07
CA ALA A 70 25.78 21.72 -7.37
C ALA A 70 25.49 20.28 -6.94
N ARG A 71 26.41 19.34 -7.21
CA ARG A 71 26.31 17.95 -6.75
C ARG A 71 26.33 17.83 -5.23
N ALA A 72 27.25 18.54 -4.57
CA ALA A 72 27.36 18.57 -3.12
C ALA A 72 26.09 19.10 -2.45
N GLN A 73 25.50 20.17 -2.98
CA GLN A 73 24.22 20.69 -2.47
C GLN A 73 23.06 19.69 -2.66
N PHE A 74 23.06 18.96 -3.77
CA PHE A 74 22.09 17.87 -3.97
C PHE A 74 22.23 16.77 -2.91
N ASP A 75 23.46 16.27 -2.71
CA ASP A 75 23.73 15.17 -1.76
C ASP A 75 23.53 15.60 -0.29
N ILE A 76 23.90 16.84 0.06
CA ILE A 76 23.58 17.45 1.38
C ILE A 76 22.07 17.41 1.62
N GLY A 77 21.27 17.77 0.61
CA GLY A 77 19.81 17.75 0.74
C GLY A 77 19.26 16.34 0.99
N CYS A 78 19.82 15.32 0.32
CA CYS A 78 19.48 13.92 0.56
C CYS A 78 19.81 13.47 1.99
N CYS A 79 21.00 13.82 2.50
CA CYS A 79 21.36 13.50 3.88
C CYS A 79 20.44 14.18 4.90
N TYR A 80 20.06 15.45 4.67
CA TYR A 80 19.11 16.13 5.54
C TYR A 80 17.70 15.51 5.49
N GLU A 81 17.24 15.00 4.34
CA GLU A 81 15.96 14.26 4.26
C GLU A 81 16.03 12.97 5.10
N GLU A 82 17.12 12.21 4.98
CA GLU A 82 17.32 10.96 5.73
C GLU A 82 17.37 11.20 7.25
N LEU A 83 17.93 12.33 7.69
CA LEU A 83 17.94 12.76 9.09
C LEU A 83 16.58 13.33 9.57
N GLY A 84 15.58 13.45 8.69
CA GLY A 84 14.28 14.07 9.00
C GLY A 84 14.29 15.60 9.07
N SER A 85 15.42 16.24 8.72
CA SER A 85 15.63 17.69 8.72
C SER A 85 15.15 18.31 7.41
N LYS A 86 13.83 18.32 7.23
CA LYS A 86 13.17 18.69 5.98
C LYS A 86 13.47 20.11 5.49
N ASN A 87 13.56 21.10 6.38
CA ASN A 87 13.76 22.50 5.95
C ASN A 87 15.17 22.71 5.39
N GLU A 88 16.14 22.03 6.00
CA GLU A 88 17.54 22.01 5.60
C GLU A 88 17.70 21.30 4.25
N ALA A 89 16.98 20.18 4.05
CA ALA A 89 16.93 19.49 2.76
C ALA A 89 16.42 20.39 1.63
N ILE A 90 15.31 21.10 1.87
CA ILE A 90 14.74 22.04 0.91
C ILE A 90 15.75 23.14 0.55
N ARG A 91 16.39 23.76 1.55
CA ARG A 91 17.37 24.83 1.32
C ARG A 91 18.56 24.34 0.49
N ALA A 92 19.07 23.14 0.76
CA ALA A 92 20.18 22.56 0.03
C ALA A 92 19.80 22.31 -1.45
N TRP A 93 18.63 21.69 -1.71
CA TRP A 93 18.16 21.47 -3.07
C TRP A 93 17.81 22.75 -3.83
N GLU A 94 17.35 23.80 -3.15
CA GLU A 94 17.12 25.12 -3.76
C GLU A 94 18.42 25.82 -4.20
N ASN A 95 19.58 25.44 -3.63
CA ASN A 95 20.89 25.96 -4.01
C ASN A 95 21.50 25.25 -5.25
N VAL A 96 20.84 24.24 -5.80
CA VAL A 96 21.29 23.55 -7.00
C VAL A 96 20.86 24.35 -8.23
N ASP A 97 21.83 24.76 -9.05
CA ASP A 97 21.60 25.53 -10.28
C ASP A 97 21.68 24.61 -11.51
N ARG A 98 20.73 24.78 -12.44
CA ARG A 98 20.64 24.01 -13.68
C ARG A 98 21.88 24.20 -14.57
N GLU A 99 22.39 25.43 -14.64
CA GLU A 99 23.53 25.74 -15.52
C GLU A 99 24.85 25.13 -15.00
N ASN A 100 24.89 24.77 -13.71
CA ASN A 100 26.08 24.18 -13.09
C ASN A 100 26.09 22.65 -13.22
N ASP A 101 24.94 21.99 -13.00
CA ASP A 101 24.79 20.55 -13.24
C ASP A 101 23.30 20.22 -13.46
N ALA A 102 22.90 20.06 -14.72
CA ALA A 102 21.50 19.88 -15.10
C ALA A 102 20.88 18.59 -14.52
N ASN A 103 21.68 17.53 -14.36
CA ASN A 103 21.22 16.26 -13.79
C ASN A 103 20.89 16.41 -12.30
N SER A 104 21.81 16.96 -11.49
CA SER A 104 21.56 17.24 -10.07
C SER A 104 20.42 18.22 -9.88
N TYR A 105 20.29 19.23 -10.77
CA TYR A 105 19.13 20.12 -10.75
C TYR A 105 17.82 19.35 -10.96
N ALA A 106 17.77 18.46 -11.95
CA ALA A 106 16.58 17.64 -12.20
C ALA A 106 16.23 16.77 -10.99
N ARG A 107 17.22 16.10 -10.38
CA ARG A 107 17.03 15.28 -9.17
C ARG A 107 16.59 16.14 -7.97
N ALA A 108 17.17 17.31 -7.78
CA ALA A 108 16.79 18.26 -6.72
C ALA A 108 15.34 18.76 -6.89
N GLN A 109 14.94 19.16 -8.09
CA GLN A 109 13.55 19.55 -8.37
C GLN A 109 12.57 18.39 -8.19
N LEU A 110 12.98 17.16 -8.52
CA LEU A 110 12.18 15.97 -8.29
C LEU A 110 11.91 15.78 -6.79
N ASN A 111 12.96 15.79 -5.97
CA ASN A 111 12.86 15.63 -4.52
C ASN A 111 12.10 16.77 -3.83
N LEU A 112 12.29 18.02 -4.26
CA LEU A 112 11.49 19.15 -3.79
C LEU A 112 10.01 18.91 -4.04
N GLY A 113 9.65 18.45 -5.24
CA GLY A 113 8.26 18.12 -5.54
C GLY A 113 7.71 16.97 -4.69
N VAL A 114 8.51 15.91 -4.47
CA VAL A 114 8.18 14.79 -3.57
C VAL A 114 7.84 15.29 -2.17
N ILE A 115 8.71 16.12 -1.58
CA ILE A 115 8.51 16.65 -0.23
C ILE A 115 7.23 17.49 -0.14
N TYR A 116 6.95 18.33 -1.14
CA TYR A 116 5.70 19.11 -1.17
C TYR A 116 4.46 18.23 -1.38
N ALA A 117 4.56 17.14 -2.15
CA ALA A 117 3.46 16.20 -2.35
C ALA A 117 3.14 15.41 -1.06
N LYS A 118 4.16 14.93 -0.33
CA LYS A 118 4.00 14.31 1.01
C LYS A 118 3.25 15.24 1.98
N ASP A 119 3.47 16.54 1.85
CA ASP A 119 2.79 17.62 2.59
C ASP A 119 1.37 17.96 2.10
N LYS A 120 0.85 17.23 1.09
CA LYS A 120 -0.40 17.53 0.39
C LYS A 120 -0.42 18.91 -0.28
N LYS A 121 0.74 19.52 -0.53
CA LYS A 121 0.89 20.80 -1.24
C LYS A 121 1.13 20.52 -2.74
N LEU A 122 0.15 19.89 -3.39
CA LEU A 122 0.27 19.38 -4.76
C LEU A 122 0.63 20.48 -5.78
N GLU A 123 0.09 21.69 -5.66
CA GLU A 123 0.42 22.80 -6.57
C GLU A 123 1.90 23.23 -6.49
N LYS A 124 2.50 23.19 -5.30
CA LYS A 124 3.94 23.44 -5.15
C LYS A 124 4.75 22.30 -5.75
N ALA A 125 4.31 21.05 -5.55
CA ALA A 125 4.95 19.89 -6.15
C ALA A 125 4.98 19.98 -7.69
N LEU A 126 3.82 20.29 -8.29
CA LEU A 126 3.68 20.54 -9.72
C LEU A 126 4.61 21.65 -10.22
N SER A 127 4.75 22.75 -9.47
CA SER A 127 5.66 23.85 -9.83
C SER A 127 7.12 23.40 -9.92
N HIS A 128 7.58 22.53 -9.02
CA HIS A 128 8.95 22.01 -9.06
C HIS A 128 9.14 20.99 -10.17
N TRP A 129 8.26 19.99 -10.31
CA TRP A 129 8.39 18.98 -11.35
C TRP A 129 8.31 19.56 -12.77
N ARG A 130 7.48 20.59 -13.00
CA ARG A 130 7.37 21.26 -14.32
C ARG A 130 8.63 22.03 -14.73
N LYS A 131 9.57 22.28 -13.81
CA LYS A 131 10.86 22.92 -14.15
C LYS A 131 11.81 21.96 -14.86
N ILE A 132 11.64 20.64 -14.71
CA ILE A 132 12.52 19.63 -15.27
C ILE A 132 12.26 19.54 -16.77
N ARG A 133 13.32 19.66 -17.57
CA ARG A 133 13.29 19.49 -19.03
C ARG A 133 13.89 18.15 -19.41
N ARG A 134 13.44 17.61 -20.55
CA ARG A 134 13.98 16.37 -21.12
C ARG A 134 15.49 16.44 -21.38
N SER A 135 16.02 17.62 -21.69
CA SER A 135 17.45 17.87 -21.85
C SER A 135 18.25 17.87 -20.54
N ASP A 136 17.60 18.06 -19.39
CA ASP A 136 18.28 18.09 -18.09
C ASP A 136 18.63 16.66 -17.64
N SER A 137 17.67 15.73 -17.80
CA SER A 137 17.81 14.30 -17.56
C SER A 137 16.63 13.57 -18.21
N LEU A 138 16.89 12.55 -19.04
CA LEU A 138 15.82 11.75 -19.65
C LEU A 138 14.97 11.05 -18.58
N GLU A 139 15.65 10.36 -17.66
CA GLU A 139 15.01 9.65 -16.55
C GLU A 139 14.31 10.61 -15.58
N GLY A 140 14.97 11.72 -15.21
CA GLY A 140 14.39 12.74 -14.35
C GLY A 140 13.13 13.38 -14.95
N TYR A 141 13.12 13.62 -16.26
CA TYR A 141 11.95 14.11 -16.98
C TYR A 141 10.82 13.09 -17.04
N ALA A 142 11.13 11.81 -17.28
CA ALA A 142 10.14 10.74 -17.25
C ALA A 142 9.48 10.63 -15.87
N ASN A 143 10.29 10.57 -14.80
CA ASN A 143 9.81 10.45 -13.43
C ASN A 143 9.02 11.70 -13.00
N ALA A 144 9.43 12.89 -13.42
CA ALA A 144 8.70 14.12 -13.16
C ALA A 144 7.31 14.12 -13.83
N ASN A 145 7.20 13.69 -15.09
CA ASN A 145 5.90 13.60 -15.77
C ASN A 145 5.01 12.52 -15.16
N LEU A 146 5.59 11.42 -14.66
CA LEU A 146 4.84 10.39 -13.95
C LEU A 146 4.18 10.98 -12.69
N ASN A 147 4.99 11.67 -11.87
CA ASN A 147 4.56 12.35 -10.65
C ASN A 147 3.55 13.48 -10.91
N ILE A 148 3.75 14.27 -11.97
CA ILE A 148 2.79 15.31 -12.39
C ILE A 148 1.45 14.67 -12.71
N GLY A 149 1.42 13.58 -13.49
CA GLY A 149 0.17 12.91 -13.83
C GLY A 149 -0.55 12.36 -12.59
N TRP A 150 0.18 11.79 -11.63
CA TRP A 150 -0.39 11.36 -10.34
C TRP A 150 -0.97 12.52 -9.53
N ALA A 151 -0.25 13.63 -9.41
CA ALA A 151 -0.76 14.80 -8.70
C ALA A 151 -1.98 15.42 -9.39
N LEU A 152 -2.02 15.40 -10.73
CA LEU A 152 -3.19 15.84 -11.50
C LEU A 152 -4.40 14.93 -11.27
N GLU A 153 -4.22 13.60 -11.19
CA GLU A 153 -5.30 12.67 -10.80
C GLU A 153 -5.86 13.00 -9.42
N LEU A 154 -4.99 13.25 -8.42
CA LEU A 154 -5.40 13.62 -7.07
C LEU A 154 -6.15 14.96 -7.02
N LEU A 155 -5.91 15.85 -7.99
CA LEU A 155 -6.62 17.11 -8.17
C LEU A 155 -7.89 16.98 -9.05
N GLY A 156 -8.23 15.77 -9.52
CA GLY A 156 -9.36 15.50 -10.41
C GLY A 156 -9.16 15.95 -11.86
N GLN A 157 -7.92 16.31 -12.25
CA GLN A 157 -7.57 16.80 -13.59
C GLN A 157 -7.17 15.64 -14.51
N HIS A 158 -8.10 14.70 -14.73
CA HIS A 158 -7.83 13.42 -15.40
C HIS A 158 -7.32 13.53 -16.84
N ASP A 159 -7.84 14.46 -17.64
CA ASP A 159 -7.42 14.65 -19.03
C ASP A 159 -5.97 15.15 -19.13
N GLU A 160 -5.59 16.07 -18.24
CA GLU A 160 -4.24 16.61 -18.20
C GLU A 160 -3.24 15.59 -17.64
N ALA A 161 -3.68 14.71 -16.73
CA ALA A 161 -2.89 13.58 -16.26
C ALA A 161 -2.52 12.64 -17.43
N ILE A 162 -3.52 12.20 -18.21
CA ILE A 162 -3.31 11.36 -19.40
C ILE A 162 -2.36 12.03 -20.39
N LYS A 163 -2.61 13.30 -20.75
CA LYS A 163 -1.73 14.06 -21.67
C LYS A 163 -0.30 14.15 -21.16
N THR A 164 -0.11 14.25 -19.85
CA THR A 164 1.21 14.31 -19.23
C THR A 164 1.92 12.96 -19.32
N TRP A 165 1.25 11.86 -19.01
CA TRP A 165 1.84 10.52 -19.12
C TRP A 165 2.21 10.15 -20.56
N TYR A 166 1.45 10.62 -21.57
CA TYR A 166 1.81 10.45 -22.98
C TYR A 166 3.12 11.15 -23.39
N LYS A 167 3.64 12.10 -22.59
CA LYS A 167 4.94 12.74 -22.86
C LYS A 167 6.12 11.84 -22.53
N ILE A 168 5.92 10.77 -21.76
CA ILE A 168 6.97 9.85 -21.36
C ILE A 168 7.22 8.88 -22.51
N LEU A 169 8.42 8.90 -23.07
CA LEU A 169 8.80 7.99 -24.14
C LEU A 169 9.54 6.78 -23.56
N ARG A 170 9.40 5.63 -24.23
CA ARG A 170 10.07 4.38 -23.83
C ARG A 170 11.59 4.51 -23.75
N GLU A 171 12.18 5.34 -24.60
CA GLU A 171 13.63 5.63 -24.61
C GLU A 171 14.09 6.53 -23.44
N ASP A 172 13.18 7.24 -22.77
CA ASP A 172 13.52 8.12 -21.65
C ASP A 172 13.72 7.32 -20.36
N SER A 173 12.83 6.36 -20.11
CA SER A 173 12.91 5.40 -19.01
C SER A 173 11.93 4.26 -19.27
N LEU A 174 12.43 3.03 -19.28
CA LEU A 174 11.62 1.83 -19.50
C LEU A 174 10.55 1.67 -18.41
N THR A 175 10.95 1.79 -17.14
CA THR A 175 10.05 1.63 -15.99
C THR A 175 8.99 2.72 -15.94
N SER A 176 9.39 3.99 -16.08
CA SER A 176 8.44 5.12 -16.04
C SER A 176 7.49 5.12 -17.24
N TYR A 177 7.95 4.68 -18.42
CA TYR A 177 7.08 4.46 -19.57
C TYR A 177 6.04 3.37 -19.29
N ALA A 178 6.45 2.21 -18.77
CA ALA A 178 5.54 1.13 -18.45
C ALA A 178 4.49 1.55 -17.42
N GLU A 179 4.88 2.27 -16.36
CA GLU A 179 3.98 2.77 -15.32
C GLU A 179 3.01 3.83 -15.88
N ALA A 180 3.49 4.70 -16.77
CA ALA A 180 2.66 5.67 -17.47
C ALA A 180 1.59 5.00 -18.33
N GLN A 181 1.97 4.02 -19.16
CA GLN A 181 1.01 3.24 -19.96
C GLN A 181 0.01 2.50 -19.07
N LEU A 182 0.45 1.94 -17.94
CA LEU A 182 -0.44 1.27 -16.98
C LEU A 182 -1.51 2.24 -16.47
N ASN A 183 -1.09 3.43 -16.02
CA ASN A 183 -1.98 4.46 -15.46
C ASN A 183 -2.94 5.06 -16.50
N ILE A 184 -2.48 5.25 -17.75
CA ILE A 184 -3.34 5.67 -18.85
C ILE A 184 -4.46 4.64 -19.07
N GLY A 185 -4.13 3.35 -19.16
CA GLY A 185 -5.14 2.31 -19.35
C GLY A 185 -6.12 2.20 -18.18
N LEU A 186 -5.66 2.38 -16.94
CA LEU A 186 -6.54 2.41 -15.77
C LEU A 186 -7.52 3.60 -15.82
N ASN A 187 -7.08 4.78 -16.27
CA ASN A 187 -7.98 5.92 -16.44
C ASN A 187 -8.99 5.69 -17.57
N LEU A 188 -8.59 5.04 -18.67
CA LEU A 188 -9.49 4.65 -19.76
C LEU A 188 -10.56 3.64 -19.30
N ILE A 189 -10.22 2.69 -18.42
CA ILE A 189 -11.22 1.81 -17.81
C ILE A 189 -12.25 2.60 -17.00
N ARG A 190 -11.83 3.60 -16.22
CA ARG A 190 -12.76 4.46 -15.46
C ARG A 190 -13.71 5.25 -16.36
N ARG A 191 -13.30 5.51 -17.61
CA ARG A 191 -14.10 6.15 -18.66
C ARG A 191 -14.94 5.16 -19.47
N ASN A 192 -14.95 3.88 -19.10
CA ASN A 192 -15.63 2.81 -19.81
C ASN A 192 -15.12 2.62 -21.26
N GLN A 193 -13.80 2.73 -21.46
CA GLN A 193 -13.09 2.53 -22.74
C GLN A 193 -12.10 1.36 -22.66
N PRO A 194 -12.57 0.11 -22.47
CA PRO A 194 -11.70 -1.05 -22.26
C PRO A 194 -10.85 -1.44 -23.48
N GLU A 195 -11.35 -1.25 -24.70
CA GLU A 195 -10.60 -1.60 -25.92
C GLU A 195 -9.36 -0.72 -26.10
N GLU A 196 -9.50 0.58 -25.82
CA GLU A 196 -8.38 1.53 -25.82
C GLU A 196 -7.38 1.21 -24.70
N ALA A 197 -7.88 0.88 -23.49
CA ALA A 197 -7.02 0.47 -22.37
C ALA A 197 -6.17 -0.76 -22.71
N ILE A 198 -6.78 -1.79 -23.33
CA ILE A 198 -6.08 -2.99 -23.78
C ILE A 198 -5.01 -2.64 -24.81
N ALA A 199 -5.29 -1.75 -25.77
CA ALA A 199 -4.31 -1.34 -26.77
C ALA A 199 -3.09 -0.66 -26.14
N ILE A 200 -3.32 0.20 -25.14
CA ILE A 200 -2.26 0.89 -24.38
C ILE A 200 -1.43 -0.11 -23.57
N TRP A 201 -2.06 -1.01 -22.80
CA TRP A 201 -1.35 -1.99 -21.99
C TRP A 201 -0.58 -3.01 -22.82
N LYS A 202 -1.00 -3.29 -24.06
CA LYS A 202 -0.26 -4.15 -24.99
C LYS A 202 1.10 -3.55 -25.42
N ASN A 203 1.30 -2.24 -25.25
CA ASN A 203 2.59 -1.60 -25.53
C ASN A 203 3.64 -1.86 -24.43
N ILE A 204 3.23 -2.38 -23.27
CA ILE A 204 4.15 -2.69 -22.17
C ILE A 204 4.84 -4.02 -22.46
N GLY A 205 6.15 -3.95 -22.70
CA GLY A 205 7.01 -5.11 -22.90
C GLY A 205 7.45 -5.73 -21.57
N ARG A 206 7.74 -7.04 -21.60
CA ARG A 206 8.30 -7.76 -20.44
C ARG A 206 9.65 -7.19 -20.00
N ASP A 207 10.43 -6.67 -20.95
CA ASP A 207 11.73 -6.04 -20.71
C ASP A 207 11.62 -4.61 -20.18
N ASP A 208 10.43 -3.98 -20.26
CA ASP A 208 10.24 -2.63 -19.74
C ASP A 208 10.21 -2.64 -18.21
N SER A 209 9.44 -3.57 -17.66
CA SER A 209 9.42 -3.93 -16.25
C SER A 209 8.60 -5.21 -16.09
N LYS A 210 9.20 -6.27 -15.55
CA LYS A 210 8.52 -7.56 -15.39
C LYS A 210 7.27 -7.47 -14.52
N SER A 211 7.35 -6.71 -13.42
CA SER A 211 6.23 -6.54 -12.48
C SER A 211 5.09 -5.71 -13.09
N ILE A 212 5.42 -4.62 -13.80
CA ILE A 212 4.40 -3.81 -14.48
C ILE A 212 3.79 -4.57 -15.66
N TYR A 213 4.59 -5.36 -16.39
CA TYR A 213 4.10 -6.25 -17.43
C TYR A 213 3.10 -7.29 -16.88
N ALA A 214 3.43 -7.96 -15.77
CA ALA A 214 2.52 -8.90 -15.12
C ALA A 214 1.19 -8.23 -14.73
N ARG A 215 1.28 -7.05 -14.11
CA ARG A 215 0.12 -6.24 -13.72
C ARG A 215 -0.71 -5.75 -14.93
N ALA A 216 -0.06 -5.40 -16.04
CA ALA A 216 -0.73 -5.05 -17.29
C ALA A 216 -1.48 -6.26 -17.87
N LYS A 217 -0.88 -7.46 -17.87
CA LYS A 217 -1.54 -8.69 -18.31
C LYS A 217 -2.73 -9.07 -17.42
N TYR A 218 -2.58 -8.89 -16.11
CA TYR A 218 -3.68 -9.04 -15.16
C TYR A 218 -4.89 -8.19 -15.59
N TYR A 219 -4.69 -6.88 -15.80
CA TYR A 219 -5.78 -5.99 -16.22
C TYR A 219 -6.30 -6.25 -17.63
N ILE A 220 -5.44 -6.59 -18.60
CA ILE A 220 -5.87 -6.96 -19.95
C ILE A 220 -6.84 -8.15 -19.87
N GLY A 221 -6.51 -9.21 -19.14
CA GLY A 221 -7.41 -10.37 -19.03
C GLY A 221 -8.74 -10.05 -18.36
N HIS A 222 -8.78 -9.09 -17.43
CA HIS A 222 -10.05 -8.64 -16.85
C HIS A 222 -10.87 -7.71 -17.77
N ALA A 223 -10.21 -6.97 -18.66
CA ALA A 223 -10.87 -6.08 -19.60
C ALA A 223 -11.38 -6.81 -20.86
N LEU A 224 -10.88 -8.02 -21.13
CA LEU A 224 -11.31 -8.85 -22.26
C LEU A 224 -12.67 -9.50 -21.99
N ASN A 225 -13.54 -9.49 -23.01
CA ASN A 225 -14.84 -10.15 -22.95
C ASN A 225 -14.75 -11.67 -23.21
N ASP A 226 -13.73 -12.12 -23.94
CA ASP A 226 -13.55 -13.54 -24.27
C ASP A 226 -12.69 -14.24 -23.21
N VAL A 227 -13.25 -15.30 -22.61
CA VAL A 227 -12.59 -16.10 -21.56
C VAL A 227 -11.30 -16.75 -22.07
N SER A 228 -11.30 -17.25 -23.31
CA SER A 228 -10.14 -17.93 -23.88
C SER A 228 -9.00 -16.96 -24.15
N GLU A 229 -9.30 -15.75 -24.64
CA GLU A 229 -8.30 -14.70 -24.82
C GLU A 229 -7.75 -14.19 -23.49
N SER A 230 -8.62 -14.04 -22.49
CA SER A 230 -8.23 -13.64 -21.13
C SER A 230 -7.21 -14.60 -20.53
N ILE A 231 -7.51 -15.91 -20.58
CA ILE A 231 -6.61 -16.96 -20.09
C ILE A 231 -5.30 -16.97 -20.90
N LYS A 232 -5.35 -16.82 -22.23
CA LYS A 232 -4.13 -16.76 -23.06
C LYS A 232 -3.21 -15.59 -22.71
N GLU A 233 -3.75 -14.42 -22.37
CA GLU A 233 -2.92 -13.28 -21.95
C GLU A 233 -2.33 -13.51 -20.55
N TRP A 234 -3.12 -14.07 -19.64
CA TRP A 234 -2.70 -14.43 -18.29
C TRP A 234 -1.63 -15.53 -18.26
N GLU A 235 -1.72 -16.55 -19.12
CA GLU A 235 -0.73 -17.63 -19.24
C GLU A 235 0.65 -17.16 -19.73
N LYS A 236 0.76 -15.93 -20.25
CA LYS A 236 2.06 -15.33 -20.61
C LYS A 236 2.88 -14.88 -19.40
N VAL A 237 2.27 -14.75 -18.23
CA VAL A 237 2.93 -14.31 -17.00
C VAL A 237 3.45 -15.52 -16.25
N THR A 238 4.72 -15.47 -15.83
CA THR A 238 5.32 -16.50 -14.98
C THR A 238 5.54 -15.99 -13.57
N ARG A 239 5.79 -16.91 -12.62
CA ARG A 239 6.11 -16.55 -11.23
C ARG A 239 7.38 -15.69 -11.11
N GLU A 240 8.28 -15.75 -12.08
CA GLU A 240 9.51 -14.93 -12.12
C GLU A 240 9.24 -13.47 -12.49
N ASP A 241 8.09 -13.17 -13.11
CA ASP A 241 7.76 -11.81 -13.50
C ASP A 241 7.39 -10.98 -12.28
N ASP A 242 6.44 -11.51 -11.51
CA ASP A 242 6.04 -11.00 -10.20
C ASP A 242 5.24 -12.09 -9.46
N PRO A 243 5.71 -12.62 -8.33
CA PRO A 243 5.01 -13.69 -7.62
C PRO A 243 3.61 -13.32 -7.10
N ALA A 244 3.39 -12.05 -6.76
CA ALA A 244 2.12 -11.58 -6.22
C ALA A 244 1.09 -11.46 -7.36
N GLU A 245 1.45 -10.76 -8.44
CA GLU A 245 0.57 -10.64 -9.62
C GLU A 245 0.34 -12.00 -10.29
N TYR A 246 1.34 -12.88 -10.35
CA TYR A 246 1.16 -14.25 -10.79
C TYR A 246 0.08 -14.98 -9.97
N SER A 247 0.09 -14.82 -8.65
CA SER A 247 -0.92 -15.44 -7.77
C SER A 247 -2.32 -14.85 -8.01
N LYS A 248 -2.45 -13.53 -8.22
CA LYS A 248 -3.71 -12.85 -8.61
C LYS A 248 -4.24 -13.39 -9.93
N ILE A 249 -3.36 -13.55 -10.91
CA ILE A 249 -3.69 -14.10 -12.23
C ILE A 249 -4.16 -15.55 -12.11
N GLN A 250 -3.43 -16.41 -11.39
CA GLN A 250 -3.81 -17.81 -11.23
C GLN A 250 -5.16 -17.97 -10.50
N PHE A 251 -5.41 -17.16 -9.47
CA PHE A 251 -6.71 -17.16 -8.83
C PHE A 251 -7.84 -16.77 -9.80
N SER A 252 -7.59 -15.76 -10.64
CA SER A 252 -8.53 -15.29 -11.67
C SER A 252 -8.77 -16.33 -12.78
N ILE A 253 -7.73 -17.06 -13.21
CA ILE A 253 -7.86 -18.21 -14.13
C ILE A 253 -8.77 -19.27 -13.50
N GLY A 254 -8.54 -19.61 -12.22
CA GLY A 254 -9.37 -20.57 -11.49
C GLY A 254 -10.86 -20.17 -11.52
N ASN A 255 -11.16 -18.92 -11.18
CA ASN A 255 -12.53 -18.40 -11.17
C ASN A 255 -13.18 -18.43 -12.56
N LEU A 256 -12.46 -18.01 -13.62
CA LEU A 256 -13.01 -18.06 -14.98
C LEU A 256 -13.28 -19.49 -15.44
N LEU A 257 -12.40 -20.44 -15.13
CA LEU A 257 -12.57 -21.85 -15.50
C LEU A 257 -13.77 -22.48 -14.78
N ILE A 258 -13.97 -22.20 -13.50
CA ILE A 258 -15.14 -22.66 -12.75
C ILE A 258 -16.43 -22.07 -13.35
N ASN A 259 -16.44 -20.78 -13.68
CA ASN A 259 -17.57 -20.13 -14.33
C ASN A 259 -17.86 -20.71 -15.73
N GLN A 260 -16.82 -21.10 -16.47
CA GLN A 260 -16.97 -21.76 -17.77
C GLN A 260 -17.57 -23.17 -17.61
N ASP A 261 -17.11 -23.92 -16.61
CA ASP A 261 -17.62 -25.25 -16.26
C ASP A 261 -19.14 -25.21 -15.98
N ASN A 262 -19.59 -24.20 -15.24
CA ASN A 262 -21.00 -23.93 -14.93
C ASN A 262 -21.88 -23.78 -16.17
N LYS A 263 -21.35 -23.12 -17.22
CA LYS A 263 -22.10 -22.86 -18.45
C LYS A 263 -22.22 -24.08 -19.36
N LEU A 264 -21.24 -24.96 -19.36
CA LEU A 264 -21.13 -26.02 -20.38
C LEU A 264 -21.93 -27.28 -20.04
N ARG A 265 -22.04 -27.72 -18.77
CA ARG A 265 -22.80 -28.95 -18.36
C ARG A 265 -22.62 -30.18 -19.28
N VAL A 266 -21.42 -30.41 -19.85
CA VAL A 266 -21.10 -31.60 -20.68
C VAL A 266 -19.97 -32.42 -20.04
N GLU A 267 -19.91 -33.71 -20.37
CA GLU A 267 -18.97 -34.74 -19.86
C GLU A 267 -17.45 -34.40 -19.93
N ASN A 268 -17.05 -33.30 -20.59
CA ASN A 268 -15.65 -32.85 -20.74
C ASN A 268 -15.16 -31.87 -19.63
N ASN A 269 -16.01 -31.58 -18.65
CA ASN A 269 -15.76 -30.63 -17.54
C ASN A 269 -14.62 -31.05 -16.59
N LYS A 270 -14.36 -32.35 -16.41
CA LYS A 270 -13.30 -32.85 -15.52
C LYS A 270 -11.89 -32.36 -15.91
N SER A 271 -11.65 -31.97 -17.16
CA SER A 271 -10.39 -31.36 -17.59
C SER A 271 -10.27 -29.90 -17.11
N ILE A 272 -11.35 -29.12 -17.28
CA ILE A 272 -11.46 -27.73 -16.83
C ILE A 272 -11.30 -27.64 -15.31
N LEU A 273 -12.01 -28.48 -14.56
CA LEU A 273 -11.91 -28.55 -13.10
C LEU A 273 -10.49 -28.88 -12.61
N ARG A 274 -9.77 -29.79 -13.31
CA ARG A 274 -8.36 -30.09 -12.97
C ARG A 274 -7.45 -28.89 -13.22
N LYS A 275 -7.67 -28.13 -14.30
CA LYS A 275 -6.94 -26.90 -14.57
C LYS A 275 -7.24 -25.83 -13.51
N ALA A 276 -8.52 -25.62 -13.18
CA ALA A 276 -8.94 -24.67 -12.14
C ALA A 276 -8.29 -25.01 -10.79
N LYS A 277 -8.34 -26.28 -10.38
CA LYS A 277 -7.66 -26.77 -9.17
C LYS A 277 -6.16 -26.45 -9.18
N LYS A 278 -5.47 -26.69 -10.29
CA LYS A 278 -4.05 -26.38 -10.43
C LYS A 278 -3.79 -24.88 -10.27
N SER A 279 -4.58 -24.04 -10.92
CA SER A 279 -4.45 -22.58 -10.80
C SER A 279 -4.68 -22.09 -9.37
N TYR A 280 -5.69 -22.60 -8.66
CA TYR A 280 -5.88 -22.26 -7.24
C TYR A 280 -4.68 -22.70 -6.37
N LEU A 281 -4.11 -23.90 -6.59
CA LEU A 281 -2.91 -24.33 -5.89
C LEU A 281 -1.72 -23.37 -6.11
N GLU A 282 -1.57 -22.85 -7.33
CA GLU A 282 -0.50 -21.90 -7.65
C GLU A 282 -0.72 -20.52 -7.03
N ALA A 283 -1.98 -20.15 -6.77
CA ALA A 283 -2.40 -18.90 -6.13
C ALA A 283 -2.23 -18.89 -4.59
N LYS A 284 -1.93 -20.04 -3.98
CA LYS A 284 -1.82 -20.24 -2.52
C LYS A 284 -0.82 -19.30 -1.83
N GLN A 285 0.18 -18.79 -2.56
CA GLN A 285 1.15 -17.85 -2.00
C GLN A 285 0.50 -16.55 -1.54
N LEU A 286 -0.47 -16.02 -2.30
CA LEU A 286 -1.17 -14.79 -1.96
C LEU A 286 -2.55 -15.06 -1.33
N PHE A 287 -3.21 -16.14 -1.73
CA PHE A 287 -4.55 -16.50 -1.25
C PHE A 287 -4.60 -17.88 -0.56
N PRO A 288 -3.84 -18.14 0.52
CA PRO A 288 -3.78 -19.44 1.17
C PRO A 288 -5.13 -20.05 1.55
N TYR A 289 -6.07 -19.26 2.09
CA TYR A 289 -7.35 -19.78 2.58
C TYR A 289 -8.36 -20.01 1.44
N GLU A 290 -8.50 -19.03 0.54
CA GLU A 290 -9.41 -19.10 -0.61
C GLU A 290 -8.95 -20.18 -1.58
N ALA A 291 -7.64 -20.27 -1.83
CA ALA A 291 -7.08 -21.36 -2.62
C ALA A 291 -7.40 -22.72 -1.99
N TYR A 292 -7.30 -22.84 -0.65
CA TYR A 292 -7.68 -24.07 0.03
C TYR A 292 -9.16 -24.40 -0.21
N CYS A 293 -10.09 -23.47 0.08
CA CYS A 293 -11.52 -23.67 -0.13
C CYS A 293 -11.83 -24.05 -1.59
N CYS A 294 -11.31 -23.31 -2.56
CA CYS A 294 -11.56 -23.56 -3.97
C CYS A 294 -10.94 -24.88 -4.46
N VAL A 295 -9.80 -25.29 -3.91
CA VAL A 295 -9.20 -26.61 -4.20
C VAL A 295 -10.09 -27.74 -3.68
N GLU A 296 -10.58 -27.65 -2.46
CA GLU A 296 -11.51 -28.64 -1.88
C GLU A 296 -12.83 -28.70 -2.67
N ILE A 297 -13.37 -27.55 -3.07
CA ILE A 297 -14.55 -27.45 -3.94
C ILE A 297 -14.27 -28.17 -5.27
N CYS A 298 -13.15 -27.89 -5.94
CA CYS A 298 -12.76 -28.59 -7.15
C CYS A 298 -12.66 -30.11 -6.96
N GLU A 299 -12.16 -30.59 -5.82
CA GLU A 299 -12.10 -32.02 -5.52
C GLU A 299 -13.47 -32.69 -5.42
N LEU A 300 -14.43 -31.98 -4.82
CA LEU A 300 -15.81 -32.43 -4.72
C LEU A 300 -16.49 -32.44 -6.09
N LEU A 301 -16.26 -31.40 -6.90
CA LEU A 301 -16.78 -31.28 -8.27
C LEU A 301 -16.23 -32.36 -9.22
N LEU A 302 -15.00 -32.85 -8.99
CA LEU A 302 -14.42 -33.91 -9.81
C LEU A 302 -15.06 -35.29 -9.60
N LYS A 303 -15.81 -35.49 -8.51
CA LYS A 303 -16.43 -36.76 -8.12
C LYS A 303 -17.94 -36.70 -8.31
N ASP A 304 -18.49 -37.60 -9.13
CA ASP A 304 -19.91 -37.58 -9.49
C ASP A 304 -20.86 -37.65 -8.27
N LYS A 305 -20.49 -38.38 -7.21
CA LYS A 305 -21.30 -38.50 -5.97
C LYS A 305 -21.35 -37.23 -5.13
N THR A 306 -20.36 -36.35 -5.23
CA THR A 306 -20.23 -35.14 -4.41
C THR A 306 -20.31 -33.86 -5.23
N HIS A 307 -20.53 -33.96 -6.54
CA HIS A 307 -20.55 -32.84 -7.47
C HIS A 307 -21.57 -31.77 -7.03
N ASP A 308 -22.81 -32.16 -6.78
CA ASP A 308 -23.86 -31.21 -6.39
C ASP A 308 -23.59 -30.54 -5.05
N PHE A 309 -22.96 -31.27 -4.11
CA PHE A 309 -22.50 -30.69 -2.86
C PHE A 309 -21.36 -29.68 -3.07
N GLY A 310 -20.43 -29.97 -3.99
CA GLY A 310 -19.39 -29.02 -4.41
C GLY A 310 -19.97 -27.73 -4.97
N ARG A 311 -21.05 -27.81 -5.78
CA ARG A 311 -21.75 -26.63 -6.32
C ARG A 311 -22.44 -25.80 -5.25
N VAL A 312 -23.00 -26.46 -4.25
CA VAL A 312 -23.56 -25.80 -3.08
C VAL A 312 -22.46 -25.01 -2.34
N LEU A 313 -21.30 -25.64 -2.08
CA LEU A 313 -20.17 -24.98 -1.42
C LEU A 313 -19.55 -23.83 -2.24
N GLU A 314 -19.50 -23.96 -3.56
CA GLU A 314 -19.10 -22.88 -4.48
C GLU A 314 -20.01 -21.65 -4.32
N SER A 315 -21.33 -21.86 -4.35
CA SER A 315 -22.32 -20.79 -4.14
C SER A 315 -22.18 -20.14 -2.75
N PHE A 316 -21.92 -20.94 -1.71
CA PHE A 316 -21.62 -20.42 -0.37
C PHE A 316 -20.38 -19.54 -0.36
N PHE A 317 -19.30 -20.01 -0.98
CA PHE A 317 -18.03 -19.29 -1.06
C PHE A 317 -18.21 -17.92 -1.74
N ASP A 318 -18.95 -17.87 -2.85
CA ASP A 318 -19.25 -16.63 -3.57
C ASP A 318 -20.08 -15.65 -2.72
N LYS A 319 -21.16 -16.13 -2.08
CA LYS A 319 -22.00 -15.30 -1.20
C LYS A 319 -21.21 -14.76 0.00
N ILE A 320 -20.39 -15.58 0.64
CA ILE A 320 -19.56 -15.18 1.80
C ILE A 320 -18.51 -14.15 1.37
N THR A 321 -17.82 -14.39 0.25
CA THR A 321 -16.83 -13.45 -0.29
C THR A 321 -17.47 -12.12 -0.64
N PHE A 322 -18.66 -12.14 -1.23
CA PHE A 322 -19.45 -10.93 -1.51
C PHE A 322 -19.79 -10.15 -0.23
N ILE A 323 -20.30 -10.81 0.80
CA ILE A 323 -20.60 -10.17 2.10
C ILE A 323 -19.34 -9.52 2.66
N LEU A 324 -18.24 -10.28 2.75
CA LEU A 324 -17.00 -9.80 3.35
C LEU A 324 -16.43 -8.58 2.59
N HIS A 325 -16.50 -8.59 1.25
CA HIS A 325 -16.11 -7.43 0.45
C HIS A 325 -16.95 -6.17 0.74
N LYS A 326 -18.25 -6.34 1.06
CA LYS A 326 -19.14 -5.24 1.45
C LYS A 326 -18.86 -4.73 2.86
N LEU A 327 -18.44 -5.61 3.77
CA LEU A 327 -18.10 -5.24 5.15
C LEU A 327 -16.74 -4.58 5.28
N THR A 328 -15.78 -4.86 4.39
CA THR A 328 -14.46 -4.21 4.42
C THR A 328 -14.59 -2.70 4.30
N ILE A 329 -14.12 -1.98 5.32
CA ILE A 329 -14.14 -0.51 5.36
C ILE A 329 -13.15 0.04 4.33
N ASN A 330 -13.61 1.00 3.52
CA ASN A 330 -12.71 1.80 2.69
C ASN A 330 -12.45 3.15 3.38
N PHE A 331 -11.19 3.39 3.75
CA PHE A 331 -10.73 4.63 4.36
C PHE A 331 -10.51 5.80 3.38
N ASP A 332 -10.77 5.61 2.08
CA ASP A 332 -10.79 6.69 1.09
C ASP A 332 -11.96 7.68 1.31
N ASN A 333 -12.95 7.29 2.12
CA ASN A 333 -14.05 8.16 2.51
C ASN A 333 -13.54 9.33 3.38
N THR A 334 -13.99 10.54 3.06
CA THR A 334 -13.63 11.76 3.81
C THR A 334 -14.10 11.75 5.27
N PHE A 335 -15.19 11.06 5.59
CA PHE A 335 -15.83 11.05 6.91
C PHE A 335 -15.40 9.88 7.79
N GLU A 336 -15.13 8.70 7.23
CA GLU A 336 -14.77 7.48 7.98
C GLU A 336 -13.26 7.23 8.10
N ARG A 337 -12.46 8.29 8.06
CA ARG A 337 -10.97 8.23 8.05
C ARG A 337 -10.30 7.92 9.40
N LYS A 338 -11.06 7.66 10.46
CA LYS A 338 -10.55 7.41 11.82
C LYS A 338 -11.41 6.39 12.57
N LEU A 339 -10.75 5.58 13.39
CA LEU A 339 -11.40 4.67 14.32
C LEU A 339 -10.80 4.81 15.72
N ALA A 340 -11.64 4.63 16.74
CA ALA A 340 -11.20 4.63 18.13
C ALA A 340 -11.17 3.21 18.70
N HIS A 341 -10.16 2.91 19.51
CA HIS A 341 -10.14 1.78 20.44
C HIS A 341 -10.11 2.35 21.85
N TYR A 342 -11.12 2.00 22.65
CA TYR A 342 -11.14 2.37 24.06
C TYR A 342 -10.46 1.28 24.86
N THR A 343 -9.69 1.67 25.87
CA THR A 343 -8.97 0.73 26.74
C THR A 343 -8.59 1.40 28.06
N SER A 344 -8.01 0.65 29.01
CA SER A 344 -7.42 1.25 30.20
C SER A 344 -6.05 1.86 29.88
N ILE A 345 -5.61 2.83 30.70
CA ILE A 345 -4.29 3.46 30.52
C ILE A 345 -3.16 2.42 30.52
N ASP A 346 -3.21 1.42 31.41
CA ASP A 346 -2.18 0.38 31.47
C ASP A 346 -2.10 -0.45 30.19
N VAL A 347 -3.27 -0.83 29.65
CA VAL A 347 -3.33 -1.60 28.40
C VAL A 347 -2.87 -0.73 27.24
N ALA A 348 -3.21 0.56 27.20
CA ALA A 348 -2.66 1.47 26.20
C ALA A 348 -1.13 1.58 26.27
N ASN A 349 -0.56 1.68 27.47
CA ASN A 349 0.90 1.69 27.64
C ASN A 349 1.56 0.40 27.15
N ILE A 350 0.92 -0.76 27.38
CA ILE A 350 1.37 -2.06 26.87
C ILE A 350 1.29 -2.10 25.33
N LEU A 351 0.18 -1.61 24.75
CA LEU A 351 -0.03 -1.58 23.30
C LEU A 351 0.96 -0.64 22.59
N LEU A 352 1.30 0.48 23.22
CA LEU A 352 2.19 1.50 22.67
C LEU A 352 3.66 1.33 23.09
N SER A 353 3.98 0.28 23.87
CA SER A 353 5.33 0.05 24.39
C SER A 353 5.93 1.23 25.16
N VAL A 354 5.10 1.98 25.88
CA VAL A 354 5.57 3.14 26.66
C VAL A 354 6.49 2.70 27.81
N ASP A 355 6.20 1.53 28.39
CA ASP A 355 6.91 1.02 29.58
C ASP A 355 7.93 -0.10 29.29
N ASN A 356 7.88 -0.72 28.10
CA ASN A 356 8.78 -1.81 27.68
C ASN A 356 9.45 -1.46 26.34
N GLN A 357 10.78 -1.29 26.35
CA GLN A 357 11.59 -1.05 25.14
C GLN A 357 11.65 -2.25 24.17
N GLU A 358 11.04 -3.38 24.54
CA GLU A 358 10.96 -4.57 23.69
C GLU A 358 9.57 -4.71 23.07
N ARG A 359 9.33 -3.89 22.03
CA ARG A 359 8.27 -3.98 21.01
C ARG A 359 6.79 -3.89 21.48
N PRO A 360 5.95 -3.14 20.75
CA PRO A 360 4.53 -3.03 21.06
C PRO A 360 3.86 -4.40 20.97
N SER A 361 2.99 -4.70 21.94
CA SER A 361 2.17 -5.91 21.94
C SER A 361 1.17 -5.86 20.78
N SER A 362 0.88 -7.02 20.17
CA SER A 362 -0.26 -7.13 19.25
C SER A 362 -1.53 -6.65 19.94
N PHE A 363 -2.42 -5.95 19.20
CA PHE A 363 -3.73 -5.58 19.74
C PHE A 363 -4.41 -6.77 20.41
N ARG A 364 -5.17 -6.53 21.48
CA ARG A 364 -5.91 -7.60 22.16
C ARG A 364 -6.97 -8.16 21.21
N LEU A 365 -6.62 -9.23 20.51
CA LEU A 365 -7.54 -9.95 19.65
C LEU A 365 -8.14 -11.14 20.43
N ASN A 366 -9.45 -11.30 20.37
CA ASN A 366 -10.16 -12.45 20.92
C ASN A 366 -10.55 -13.41 19.78
N THR A 367 -10.70 -14.69 20.08
CA THR A 367 -11.23 -15.64 19.10
C THR A 367 -12.71 -15.35 18.83
N ILE A 368 -13.16 -15.53 17.58
CA ILE A 368 -14.57 -15.32 17.21
C ILE A 368 -15.51 -16.43 17.72
N ASN A 369 -14.98 -17.55 18.20
CA ASN A 369 -15.77 -18.74 18.50
C ASN A 369 -16.85 -18.52 19.57
N ASN A 370 -16.69 -17.51 20.43
CA ASN A 370 -17.59 -17.25 21.56
C ASN A 370 -18.19 -15.83 21.55
N VAL A 371 -18.12 -15.09 20.43
CA VAL A 371 -18.56 -13.67 20.39
C VAL A 371 -19.89 -13.43 19.70
N ASN A 372 -20.42 -14.40 18.93
CA ASN A 372 -21.67 -14.24 18.20
C ASN A 372 -22.86 -14.86 18.94
N ASP A 373 -24.00 -14.18 18.88
CA ASP A 373 -25.28 -14.73 19.32
C ASP A 373 -25.76 -15.80 18.31
N PRO A 374 -26.06 -17.04 18.75
CA PRO A 374 -26.54 -18.09 17.85
C PRO A 374 -27.82 -17.74 17.07
N SER A 375 -28.65 -16.82 17.58
CA SER A 375 -29.89 -16.39 16.91
C SER A 375 -29.63 -15.47 15.71
N GLU A 376 -28.55 -14.69 15.70
CA GLU A 376 -28.15 -13.86 14.55
C GLU A 376 -27.85 -14.71 13.31
N GLY A 377 -27.34 -15.94 13.51
CA GLY A 377 -27.05 -16.90 12.45
C GLY A 377 -28.30 -17.34 11.67
N GLN A 378 -29.50 -17.33 12.27
CA GLN A 378 -30.72 -17.83 11.62
C GLN A 378 -31.14 -16.97 10.42
N MET A 379 -30.93 -15.65 10.50
CA MET A 379 -31.19 -14.76 9.38
C MET A 379 -30.18 -14.99 8.26
N LEU A 380 -28.92 -15.27 8.62
CA LEU A 380 -27.86 -15.59 7.66
C LEU A 380 -28.12 -16.94 6.97
N ASP A 381 -28.61 -17.95 7.69
CA ASP A 381 -29.01 -19.24 7.13
C ASP A 381 -30.05 -19.08 6.02
N SER A 382 -31.04 -18.22 6.26
CA SER A 382 -32.07 -17.89 5.26
C SER A 382 -31.48 -17.19 4.03
N PHE A 383 -30.53 -16.26 4.20
CA PHE A 383 -29.85 -15.58 3.09
C PHE A 383 -28.95 -16.52 2.28
N LEU A 384 -28.29 -17.45 2.97
CA LEU A 384 -27.39 -18.40 2.35
C LEU A 384 -28.09 -19.65 1.79
N ASP A 385 -29.43 -19.74 1.88
CA ASP A 385 -30.25 -20.89 1.48
C ASP A 385 -29.91 -22.19 2.24
N ILE A 386 -29.49 -22.08 3.50
CA ILE A 386 -29.23 -23.24 4.38
C ILE A 386 -30.58 -23.76 4.91
N ASN A 387 -31.04 -24.90 4.40
CA ASN A 387 -32.18 -25.62 4.98
C ASN A 387 -31.76 -26.32 6.30
N SER A 388 -31.71 -25.57 7.39
CA SER A 388 -31.25 -26.01 8.71
C SER A 388 -32.30 -26.86 9.44
N ASN A 389 -32.51 -28.10 8.99
CA ASN A 389 -33.16 -29.14 9.81
C ASN A 389 -32.18 -30.25 10.24
N LYS A 390 -30.88 -30.06 10.06
CA LYS A 390 -29.87 -31.06 10.41
C LYS A 390 -28.64 -30.42 11.06
N VAL A 391 -28.41 -30.86 12.30
CA VAL A 391 -27.15 -30.94 13.07
C VAL A 391 -26.14 -29.82 12.77
N VAL A 392 -26.00 -28.91 13.72
CA VAL A 392 -24.82 -28.04 13.86
C VAL A 392 -23.63 -28.96 14.14
N TYR A 393 -23.00 -29.43 13.07
CA TYR A 393 -21.68 -30.04 13.16
C TYR A 393 -20.74 -28.93 13.61
N ASN A 394 -20.04 -29.13 14.73
CA ASN A 394 -18.92 -28.29 15.12
C ASN A 394 -17.69 -28.94 14.49
N PRO A 395 -17.29 -28.60 13.25
CA PRO A 395 -16.11 -29.21 12.66
C PRO A 395 -14.90 -28.92 13.56
N GLU A 396 -13.97 -29.87 13.62
CA GLU A 396 -12.59 -29.58 14.02
C GLU A 396 -12.09 -28.49 13.07
N PHE A 397 -12.24 -27.23 13.48
CA PHE A 397 -11.81 -26.09 12.70
C PHE A 397 -10.28 -26.08 12.73
N ASP A 398 -9.66 -26.07 11.57
CA ASP A 398 -8.20 -26.01 11.46
C ASP A 398 -7.70 -24.73 12.14
N GLU A 399 -7.00 -24.89 13.25
CA GLU A 399 -6.50 -23.79 14.09
C GLU A 399 -5.67 -22.77 13.30
N ARG A 400 -5.10 -23.18 12.16
CA ARG A 400 -4.32 -22.30 11.25
C ARG A 400 -5.17 -21.19 10.61
N PHE A 401 -6.49 -21.35 10.54
CA PHE A 401 -7.40 -20.36 9.96
C PHE A 401 -8.21 -19.61 11.01
N GLN A 402 -7.83 -19.71 12.30
CA GLN A 402 -8.57 -19.08 13.38
C GLN A 402 -8.51 -17.55 13.25
N ALA A 403 -9.68 -16.93 13.10
CA ALA A 403 -9.80 -15.49 13.06
C ALA A 403 -9.84 -14.92 14.48
N PHE A 404 -9.09 -13.84 14.69
CA PHE A 404 -9.12 -13.07 15.92
C PHE A 404 -9.59 -11.64 15.65
N VAL A 405 -10.43 -11.11 16.53
CA VAL A 405 -11.07 -9.79 16.37
C VAL A 405 -10.76 -8.87 17.54
N GLY A 406 -10.56 -7.59 17.23
CA GLY A 406 -10.52 -6.48 18.17
C GLY A 406 -11.65 -5.49 17.87
N CYS A 407 -12.20 -4.85 18.90
CA CYS A 407 -13.31 -3.92 18.73
C CYS A 407 -12.81 -2.50 18.47
N PHE A 408 -13.21 -1.94 17.33
CA PHE A 408 -13.05 -0.52 16.98
C PHE A 408 -14.42 0.16 16.92
N THR A 409 -14.44 1.48 17.08
CA THR A 409 -15.67 2.26 16.94
C THR A 409 -15.43 3.57 16.17
N PHE A 410 -16.44 3.96 15.41
CA PHE A 410 -16.52 5.27 14.76
C PHE A 410 -16.72 6.43 15.75
N ASN A 411 -17.11 6.13 16.99
CA ASN A 411 -17.33 7.13 18.03
C ASN A 411 -16.01 7.55 18.69
N HIS A 412 -15.16 8.30 17.99
CA HIS A 412 -13.96 8.88 18.60
C HIS A 412 -14.30 10.08 19.51
N ASN A 413 -13.60 10.23 20.63
CA ASN A 413 -13.83 11.26 21.65
C ASN A 413 -15.24 11.23 22.27
N SER A 414 -15.77 10.03 22.57
CA SER A 414 -17.08 9.83 23.19
C SER A 414 -17.00 9.71 24.72
N LEU A 415 -17.57 10.68 25.44
CA LEU A 415 -17.54 10.74 26.91
C LEU A 415 -18.17 9.50 27.58
N ASN A 416 -19.15 8.88 26.92
CA ASN A 416 -19.87 7.72 27.44
C ASN A 416 -19.06 6.43 27.38
N GLN A 417 -18.01 6.37 26.57
CA GLN A 417 -17.19 5.18 26.37
C GLN A 417 -16.01 5.11 27.36
N PHE A 418 -15.56 6.23 27.93
CA PHE A 418 -14.50 6.25 28.95
C PHE A 418 -14.90 5.57 30.27
N ARG A 419 -16.21 5.46 30.54
CA ARG A 419 -16.75 4.88 31.77
C ARG A 419 -16.75 3.34 31.78
N LEU A 420 -16.48 2.70 30.64
CA LEU A 420 -16.53 1.24 30.50
C LEU A 420 -15.34 0.53 31.16
N TYR A 421 -14.21 1.22 31.33
CA TYR A 421 -13.02 0.67 31.99
C TYR A 421 -13.08 1.02 33.46
N GLY A 422 -13.95 0.28 34.15
CA GLY A 422 -14.23 0.41 35.58
C GLY A 422 -13.02 0.17 36.48
N LYS A 423 -13.28 0.31 37.78
CA LYS A 423 -12.29 0.46 38.86
C LYS A 423 -11.08 -0.47 38.72
N LYS A 424 -9.88 0.10 38.85
CA LYS A 424 -8.62 -0.65 38.98
C LYS A 424 -8.24 -0.67 40.46
N ASN A 425 -8.01 -1.84 41.04
CA ASN A 425 -7.66 -1.99 42.46
C ASN A 425 -8.66 -1.28 43.40
N ASN A 426 -9.96 -1.37 43.12
CA ASN A 426 -11.05 -0.67 43.84
C ASN A 426 -11.02 0.87 43.77
N LEU A 427 -10.11 1.48 42.99
CA LEU A 427 -10.09 2.91 42.71
C LEU A 427 -10.74 3.20 41.36
N GLU A 428 -11.45 4.33 41.25
CA GLU A 428 -11.95 4.79 39.94
C GLU A 428 -10.79 4.94 38.96
N ALA A 429 -10.85 4.21 37.85
CA ALA A 429 -9.88 4.31 36.77
C ALA A 429 -10.50 5.11 35.62
N SER A 430 -9.72 6.02 35.04
CA SER A 430 -10.10 6.69 33.79
C SER A 430 -9.61 5.83 32.62
N GLY A 431 -10.49 5.53 31.67
CA GLY A 431 -10.11 4.92 30.40
C GLY A 431 -9.41 5.92 29.47
N VAL A 432 -8.83 5.41 28.40
CA VAL A 432 -8.25 6.20 27.31
C VAL A 432 -8.88 5.80 25.97
N SER A 433 -9.01 6.77 25.07
CA SER A 433 -9.46 6.58 23.70
C SER A 433 -8.27 6.72 22.77
N LEU A 434 -7.79 5.61 22.21
CA LEU A 434 -6.76 5.62 21.18
C LEU A 434 -7.43 5.84 19.82
N VAL A 435 -7.11 6.95 19.13
CA VAL A 435 -7.70 7.29 17.83
C VAL A 435 -6.69 7.04 16.73
N PHE A 436 -6.98 6.07 15.88
CA PHE A 436 -6.15 5.67 14.75
C PHE A 436 -6.61 6.36 13.48
N GLN A 437 -5.66 6.89 12.72
CA GLN A 437 -5.91 7.40 11.37
C GLN A 437 -5.92 6.25 10.36
N SER A 438 -6.46 6.49 9.17
CA SER A 438 -6.48 5.52 8.07
C SER A 438 -5.11 4.88 7.78
N THR A 439 -4.01 5.61 7.99
CA THR A 439 -2.64 5.12 7.79
C THR A 439 -2.22 3.99 8.74
N PHE A 440 -2.96 3.79 9.83
CA PHE A 440 -2.74 2.65 10.75
C PHE A 440 -3.35 1.34 10.21
N PHE A 441 -4.31 1.46 9.30
CA PHE A 441 -5.02 0.32 8.73
C PHE A 441 -4.54 0.07 7.30
N LYS A 442 -4.73 -1.16 6.83
CA LYS A 442 -4.44 -1.47 5.42
C LYS A 442 -5.41 -0.70 4.52
N PRO A 443 -4.94 -0.05 3.45
CA PRO A 443 -5.82 0.48 2.42
C PRO A 443 -6.60 -0.68 1.79
N LYS A 444 -7.86 -0.44 1.41
CA LYS A 444 -8.68 -1.46 0.75
C LYS A 444 -8.07 -1.81 -0.62
N SER A 445 -7.36 -2.93 -0.71
CA SER A 445 -7.00 -3.52 -1.99
C SER A 445 -8.23 -4.27 -2.52
N LEU A 446 -8.79 -3.83 -3.65
CA LEU A 446 -9.99 -4.45 -4.25
C LEU A 446 -9.82 -5.96 -4.56
N ASN A 447 -8.57 -6.45 -4.58
CA ASN A 447 -8.19 -7.79 -5.02
C ASN A 447 -7.52 -8.65 -3.95
N GLU A 448 -7.43 -8.18 -2.69
CA GLU A 448 -7.05 -9.04 -1.57
C GLU A 448 -8.31 -9.84 -1.14
N GLY A 449 -8.31 -11.15 -1.35
CA GLY A 449 -9.35 -12.05 -0.85
C GLY A 449 -9.27 -12.23 0.67
N LEU A 450 -10.00 -13.20 1.22
CA LEU A 450 -10.10 -13.56 2.65
C LEU A 450 -8.80 -13.97 3.35
N SER A 451 -7.69 -14.12 2.63
CA SER A 451 -6.44 -14.64 3.19
C SER A 451 -5.81 -13.77 4.27
N PHE A 452 -6.25 -12.51 4.40
CA PHE A 452 -5.92 -11.66 5.54
C PHE A 452 -6.43 -12.19 6.89
N LEU A 453 -7.41 -13.10 6.92
CA LEU A 453 -7.91 -13.75 8.13
C LEU A 453 -6.96 -14.85 8.65
N SER A 454 -6.00 -15.29 7.82
CA SER A 454 -5.05 -16.32 8.21
C SER A 454 -3.79 -15.70 8.81
N SER A 455 -3.30 -16.29 9.90
CA SER A 455 -1.99 -15.97 10.49
C SER A 455 -0.83 -16.28 9.55
N PHE A 456 -1.07 -17.07 8.49
CA PHE A 456 -0.12 -17.36 7.40
C PHE A 456 0.16 -16.18 6.46
N ALA A 457 -0.71 -15.15 6.40
CA ALA A 457 -0.48 -13.95 5.61
C ALA A 457 0.64 -13.05 6.17
N GLN A 458 1.24 -13.40 7.32
CA GLN A 458 2.37 -12.67 7.90
C GLN A 458 3.70 -12.84 7.14
N ILE A 459 3.72 -13.53 5.98
CA ILE A 459 4.91 -13.69 5.13
C ILE A 459 4.62 -13.25 3.69
N SER A 460 4.17 -12.02 3.51
CA SER A 460 4.35 -11.29 2.24
C SER A 460 4.27 -9.78 2.50
N LYS A 461 5.41 -9.20 2.91
CA LYS A 461 5.61 -7.74 2.82
C LYS A 461 5.64 -7.37 1.34
N SER A 462 4.52 -6.90 0.79
CA SER A 462 4.52 -6.15 -0.48
C SER A 462 3.16 -5.49 -0.81
N GLU A 463 2.51 -4.77 0.10
CA GLU A 463 1.43 -3.83 -0.28
C GLU A 463 1.50 -2.51 0.53
N GLU A 464 2.71 -1.96 0.68
CA GLU A 464 2.93 -0.53 1.00
C GLU A 464 3.56 0.16 -0.23
N ARG A 465 2.86 0.20 -1.36
CA ARG A 465 3.40 0.82 -2.59
C ARG A 465 2.48 1.84 -3.25
N ILE A 466 1.76 2.62 -2.45
CA ILE A 466 0.99 3.77 -2.96
C ILE A 466 1.73 5.10 -2.71
N PHE A 467 2.81 5.12 -1.93
CA PHE A 467 3.68 6.31 -1.76
C PHE A 467 5.19 6.05 -1.87
N GLU A 468 5.63 4.80 -2.05
CA GLU A 468 7.06 4.46 -2.19
C GLU A 468 7.60 4.55 -3.62
N HIS A 469 6.75 4.60 -4.65
CA HIS A 469 7.20 4.74 -6.04
C HIS A 469 7.44 6.21 -6.42
N MET A 470 8.35 6.82 -5.67
CA MET A 470 9.20 7.89 -6.16
C MET A 470 10.60 7.28 -6.15
N ASP A 471 11.01 6.68 -7.27
CA ASP A 471 12.27 5.94 -7.37
C ASP A 471 13.44 6.84 -6.96
N ILE A 472 13.96 6.58 -5.76
CA ILE A 472 15.27 6.98 -5.27
C ILE A 472 16.13 5.72 -5.33
N GLU A 473 16.53 5.29 -6.52
CA GLU A 473 17.58 4.28 -6.64
C GLU A 473 18.92 4.95 -6.93
N ASN A 474 19.58 5.36 -5.84
CA ASN A 474 20.97 5.03 -5.54
C ASN A 474 21.39 5.76 -4.25
N ILE A 475 21.31 5.06 -3.11
CA ILE A 475 22.37 5.03 -2.09
C ILE A 475 22.28 3.69 -1.36
N ASN A 476 23.45 3.06 -1.29
CA ASN A 476 23.73 1.71 -0.85
C ASN A 476 23.63 1.51 0.67
N SER A 477 23.36 0.25 1.02
CA SER A 477 23.93 -0.48 2.16
C SER A 477 24.06 0.27 3.49
N SER A 478 22.96 0.35 4.22
CA SER A 478 23.00 0.34 5.67
C SER A 478 21.84 -0.53 6.17
N LYS A 479 22.07 -1.25 7.26
CA LYS A 479 21.13 -2.21 7.84
C LYS A 479 19.70 -1.67 7.79
N LYS A 480 18.83 -2.35 7.01
CA LYS A 480 17.39 -2.32 7.22
C LYS A 480 17.18 -2.66 8.70
N ILE A 481 17.02 -1.64 9.54
CA ILE A 481 16.27 -1.81 10.78
C ILE A 481 14.93 -2.28 10.26
N ILE A 482 14.69 -3.57 10.41
CA ILE A 482 13.41 -4.17 10.06
C ILE A 482 12.46 -3.57 11.08
N ASP A 483 11.90 -2.42 10.75
CA ASP A 483 10.71 -1.93 11.39
C ASP A 483 9.64 -2.97 11.06
N LYS A 484 9.49 -3.92 11.97
CA LYS A 484 8.28 -4.73 12.09
C LYS A 484 7.30 -3.83 12.84
N GLY A 485 6.93 -2.72 12.21
CA GLY A 485 5.83 -1.89 12.67
C GLY A 485 4.59 -2.75 12.89
N VAL A 486 3.67 -2.28 13.72
CA VAL A 486 2.37 -2.91 13.91
C VAL A 486 1.80 -3.23 12.54
N LEU A 487 1.65 -4.52 12.22
CA LEU A 487 1.14 -4.96 10.92
C LEU A 487 -0.17 -4.23 10.65
N ASN A 488 -0.23 -3.43 9.58
CA ASN A 488 -1.45 -2.74 9.16
C ASN A 488 -2.60 -3.77 9.15
N GLN A 489 -3.64 -3.53 9.93
CA GLN A 489 -4.77 -4.45 10.09
C GLN A 489 -5.90 -4.06 9.14
N ASN A 490 -6.58 -5.06 8.57
CA ASN A 490 -7.85 -4.84 7.88
C ASN A 490 -8.95 -4.65 8.92
N VAL A 491 -9.89 -3.73 8.67
CA VAL A 491 -11.06 -3.53 9.54
C VAL A 491 -12.33 -3.83 8.75
N MET A 492 -13.13 -4.73 9.30
CA MET A 492 -14.46 -5.02 8.82
C MET A 492 -15.50 -4.31 9.65
N ARG A 493 -16.55 -3.85 8.98
CA ARG A 493 -17.70 -3.21 9.58
C ARG A 493 -18.57 -4.28 10.24
N CYS A 494 -18.95 -4.04 11.49
CA CYS A 494 -19.95 -4.88 12.15
C CYS A 494 -21.31 -4.73 11.49
N ILE A 495 -22.06 -5.83 11.41
CA ILE A 495 -23.47 -5.85 11.08
C ILE A 495 -24.25 -6.02 12.38
N TYR A 496 -25.26 -5.19 12.59
CA TYR A 496 -26.28 -5.40 13.61
C TYR A 496 -27.47 -6.07 12.95
N ILE A 497 -27.84 -7.26 13.44
CA ILE A 497 -28.95 -8.05 12.94
C ILE A 497 -29.94 -8.23 14.08
N GLU A 498 -31.20 -7.86 13.84
CA GLU A 498 -32.29 -8.17 14.76
C GLU A 498 -33.19 -9.23 14.09
N PRO A 499 -33.12 -10.50 14.51
CA PRO A 499 -33.75 -11.60 13.82
C PRO A 499 -35.28 -11.51 13.73
N GLU A 500 -35.97 -10.92 14.71
CA GLU A 500 -37.44 -10.92 14.78
C GLU A 500 -38.06 -9.95 13.77
N SER A 501 -37.55 -8.71 13.72
CA SER A 501 -37.96 -7.64 12.82
C SER A 501 -37.26 -7.70 11.46
N ARG A 502 -36.22 -8.54 11.33
CA ARG A 502 -35.31 -8.61 10.18
C ARG A 502 -34.60 -7.29 9.91
N TYR A 503 -34.43 -6.48 10.93
CA TYR A 503 -33.68 -5.23 10.84
C TYR A 503 -32.20 -5.53 10.67
N VAL A 504 -31.59 -4.94 9.65
CA VAL A 504 -30.15 -5.04 9.38
C VAL A 504 -29.58 -3.64 9.29
N GLN A 505 -28.51 -3.40 10.04
CA GLN A 505 -27.80 -2.13 10.00
C GLN A 505 -26.30 -2.36 10.03
N LEU A 506 -25.60 -1.64 9.16
CA LEU A 506 -24.15 -1.57 9.20
C LEU A 506 -23.67 -0.55 10.24
N ALA A 507 -22.65 -0.90 11.01
CA ALA A 507 -22.02 0.02 11.96
C ALA A 507 -21.49 1.26 11.24
N GLN A 508 -21.87 2.46 11.66
CA GLN A 508 -21.57 3.71 10.97
C GLN A 508 -21.35 4.85 11.97
N ARG A 509 -20.90 6.01 11.50
CA ARG A 509 -20.83 7.21 12.35
C ARG A 509 -22.22 7.66 12.74
N ASN A 510 -22.34 8.19 13.94
CA ASN A 510 -23.56 8.84 14.42
C ASN A 510 -23.49 10.35 14.22
N LYS A 511 -24.64 11.00 14.01
CA LYS A 511 -24.78 12.45 13.83
C LYS A 511 -24.02 13.27 14.87
N GLU A 512 -24.07 12.87 16.13
CA GLU A 512 -23.33 13.51 17.23
C GLU A 512 -21.82 13.63 16.96
N THR A 513 -21.21 12.61 16.34
CA THR A 513 -19.77 12.62 16.06
C THR A 513 -19.37 13.70 15.05
N PHE A 514 -20.28 14.08 14.14
CA PHE A 514 -20.05 15.17 13.18
C PHE A 514 -20.06 16.53 13.89
N TYR A 515 -21.01 16.74 14.80
CA TYR A 515 -21.08 17.96 15.61
C TYR A 515 -19.86 18.12 16.50
N ARG A 516 -19.39 17.03 17.12
CA ARG A 516 -18.16 17.05 17.93
C ARG A 516 -16.91 17.34 17.10
N GLU A 517 -16.82 16.85 15.87
CA GLU A 517 -15.63 17.02 15.03
C GLU A 517 -15.59 18.37 14.30
N PHE A 518 -16.72 18.81 13.73
CA PHE A 518 -16.78 20.00 12.88
C PHE A 518 -17.19 21.26 13.65
N GLY A 519 -17.73 21.12 14.86
CA GLY A 519 -18.03 22.20 15.81
C GLY A 519 -19.19 23.10 15.40
N LYS A 520 -19.08 23.79 14.26
CA LYS A 520 -20.12 24.67 13.73
C LYS A 520 -21.30 23.85 13.23
N GLU A 521 -22.47 24.08 13.81
CA GLU A 521 -23.72 23.36 13.50
C GLU A 521 -24.00 23.28 12.00
N THR A 522 -23.89 24.40 11.28
CA THR A 522 -24.16 24.42 9.82
C THR A 522 -23.20 23.56 9.01
N ILE A 523 -21.94 23.46 9.43
CA ILE A 523 -20.92 22.61 8.76
C ILE A 523 -21.15 21.14 9.14
N ALA A 524 -21.40 20.87 10.42
CA ALA A 524 -21.67 19.53 10.92
C ALA A 524 -22.93 18.92 10.30
N GLU A 525 -24.02 19.69 10.19
CA GLU A 525 -25.27 19.25 9.58
C GLU A 525 -25.08 18.96 8.10
N LYS A 526 -24.42 19.87 7.36
CA LYS A 526 -24.11 19.65 5.94
C LYS A 526 -23.29 18.37 5.73
N ASN A 527 -22.23 18.19 6.51
CA ASN A 527 -21.35 17.02 6.40
C ASN A 527 -22.08 15.72 6.80
N TRP A 528 -22.96 15.77 7.80
CA TRP A 528 -23.80 14.64 8.18
C TRP A 528 -24.78 14.27 7.07
N GLU A 529 -25.45 15.25 6.46
CA GLU A 529 -26.34 15.02 5.33
C GLU A 529 -25.59 14.44 4.13
N GLU A 530 -24.39 14.94 3.84
CA GLU A 530 -23.52 14.42 2.77
C GLU A 530 -23.16 12.95 3.04
N TYR A 531 -22.65 12.66 4.24
CA TYR A 531 -22.36 11.28 4.68
C TYR A 531 -23.59 10.37 4.66
N HIS A 532 -24.76 10.88 5.06
CA HIS A 532 -25.98 10.09 5.07
C HIS A 532 -26.52 9.83 3.65
N LYS A 533 -26.20 10.70 2.69
CA LYS A 533 -26.49 10.53 1.26
C LYS A 533 -25.46 9.63 0.57
N GLU A 534 -24.25 9.49 1.11
CA GLU A 534 -23.29 8.53 0.59
C GLU A 534 -23.90 7.11 0.65
N PRO A 535 -23.76 6.33 -0.43
CA PRO A 535 -24.17 4.93 -0.43
C PRO A 535 -23.14 4.13 0.37
N ILE A 536 -23.14 4.28 1.69
CA ILE A 536 -22.84 3.12 2.54
C ILE A 536 -23.85 2.07 2.09
N PRO A 537 -23.46 0.84 1.72
CA PRO A 537 -24.41 -0.14 1.22
C PRO A 537 -25.44 -0.43 2.31
N LYS A 538 -26.57 0.29 2.28
CA LYS A 538 -27.59 0.32 3.35
C LYS A 538 -28.50 -0.91 3.34
N SER A 539 -28.18 -1.91 2.53
CA SER A 539 -28.81 -3.23 2.53
C SER A 539 -27.88 -4.21 1.83
N VAL A 540 -27.55 -5.32 2.50
CA VAL A 540 -27.00 -6.52 1.86
C VAL A 540 -28.11 -7.25 1.15
#